data_AF-A0A0D0APL2-F1
#
_entry.id   AF-A0A0D0APL2-F1
#
_cell.length_a   1.000
_cell.length_b   1.000
_cell.length_c   1.000
_cell.angle_alpha   90.00
_cell.angle_beta   90.00
_cell.angle_gamma   90.00
#
_symmetry.space_group_name_H-M   'P 1'
#
loop_
_entity.id
_entity.type
_entity.pdbx_description
1 polymer ?
#
loop_
_entity_poly.entity_id
_entity_poly.type
_entity_poly.pdbx_seq_one_letter_code
_entity_poly.pdbx_strand_id
1 'polypeptide(L)'
;MDEEQEREVVHEVEKERQVERPPKVEPATQDLHMDVKRFVETGKIPTGSPAFIPALSSLVNTSAEFHEGGQWSQNILVTCDFARTVDTLTAQKVDDYLRPVNWVISTNVGRSPVLVVLSPNEMNALLPVIRTSNVVRLCIYTPRSTKTMQACDDLRLYCVPSMPQLAPPESLICQLNMFAGQLYFSSYEKYLHACSFLGLNAPDLEDEDLIVDSDGFIGEENRLSARMSCSFKRSQLPPLKQLFGMRRRGMSYSPTHLGKILHGRILTKEDFLD
;
A
#
# COMPACT_ATOMS: atom_id res chain seq x y z
N MET A 1 3.80 68.35 -19.82
CA MET A 1 3.46 67.59 -18.60
C MET A 1 2.63 66.43 -19.08
N ASP A 2 3.13 65.22 -18.92
CA ASP A 2 2.36 63.99 -18.67
C ASP A 2 3.40 62.88 -18.49
N GLU A 3 3.68 62.52 -17.23
CA GLU A 3 4.50 61.36 -16.87
C GLU A 3 3.54 60.20 -16.58
N GLU A 4 3.59 59.15 -17.39
CA GLU A 4 2.90 57.89 -17.11
C GLU A 4 3.75 57.05 -16.14
N GLN A 5 3.17 56.69 -14.98
CA GLN A 5 3.78 55.75 -14.04
C GLN A 5 3.03 54.42 -14.07
N GLU A 6 3.73 53.36 -14.44
CA GLU A 6 3.26 51.99 -14.32
C GLU A 6 3.47 51.50 -12.87
N ARG A 7 2.41 50.98 -12.25
CA ARG A 7 2.42 50.40 -10.90
C ARG A 7 2.13 48.90 -11.01
N GLU A 8 3.14 48.07 -10.82
CA GLU A 8 2.96 46.62 -10.72
C GLU A 8 2.30 46.26 -9.38
N VAL A 9 1.11 45.65 -9.44
CA VAL A 9 0.40 45.16 -8.26
C VAL A 9 0.73 43.68 -8.10
N VAL A 10 1.57 43.35 -7.12
CA VAL A 10 1.82 41.96 -6.73
C VAL A 10 0.60 41.44 -5.99
N HIS A 11 -0.13 40.49 -6.58
CA HIS A 11 -1.29 39.87 -5.97
C HIS A 11 -0.84 38.78 -5.00
N GLU A 12 -0.73 39.11 -3.71
CA GLU A 12 -0.45 38.14 -2.66
C GLU A 12 -1.73 37.34 -2.36
N VAL A 13 -1.76 36.08 -2.80
CA VAL A 13 -2.84 35.14 -2.48
C VAL A 13 -2.50 34.45 -1.16
N GLU A 14 -3.07 34.92 -0.05
CA GLU A 14 -3.02 34.19 1.21
C GLU A 14 -3.88 32.91 1.12
N LYS A 15 -3.24 31.75 1.27
CA LYS A 15 -3.93 30.46 1.38
C LYS A 15 -4.02 30.06 2.85
N GLU A 16 -5.18 30.28 3.47
CA GLU A 16 -5.46 29.74 4.80
C GLU A 16 -5.73 28.22 4.71
N ARG A 17 -4.94 27.44 5.45
CA ARG A 17 -5.13 25.99 5.56
C ARG A 17 -6.00 25.68 6.76
N GLN A 18 -7.26 25.31 6.53
CA GLN A 18 -8.09 24.71 7.58
C GLN A 18 -7.59 23.28 7.86
N VAL A 19 -7.24 23.00 9.10
CA VAL A 19 -6.77 21.67 9.53
C VAL A 19 -7.95 20.92 10.14
N GLU A 20 -8.56 20.05 9.35
CA GLU A 20 -9.52 19.07 9.86
C GLU A 20 -8.73 17.92 10.52
N ARG A 21 -8.96 17.71 11.81
CA ARG A 21 -8.33 16.63 12.57
C ARG A 21 -9.35 15.50 12.76
N PRO A 22 -8.90 14.24 12.73
CA PRO A 22 -9.73 13.13 13.17
C PRO A 22 -10.34 13.39 14.56
N PRO A 23 -11.50 12.79 14.87
CA PRO A 23 -12.07 12.82 16.21
C PRO A 23 -11.04 12.42 17.28
N LYS A 24 -11.18 12.97 18.49
CA LYS A 24 -10.32 12.56 19.60
C LYS A 24 -10.77 11.18 20.10
N VAL A 25 -9.86 10.23 20.13
CA VAL A 25 -10.08 8.85 20.58
C VAL A 25 -8.90 8.43 21.46
N GLU A 26 -9.15 7.55 22.42
CA GLU A 26 -8.09 7.03 23.29
C GLU A 26 -7.12 6.15 22.48
N PRO A 27 -5.79 6.36 22.63
CA PRO A 27 -4.80 5.56 21.94
C PRO A 27 -4.80 4.13 22.50
N ALA A 28 -4.60 3.14 21.63
CA ALA A 28 -4.42 1.77 22.08
C ALA A 28 -3.13 1.61 22.88
N THR A 29 -3.15 0.78 23.92
CA THR A 29 -1.95 0.37 24.62
C THR A 29 -1.03 -0.39 23.66
N GLN A 30 0.16 0.14 23.47
CA GLN A 30 1.19 -0.48 22.63
C GLN A 30 1.88 -1.60 23.41
N ASP A 31 2.10 -2.73 22.75
CA ASP A 31 2.74 -3.90 23.35
C ASP A 31 3.63 -4.62 22.34
N LEU A 32 4.84 -4.99 22.77
CA LEU A 32 5.77 -5.76 21.95
C LEU A 32 5.61 -7.25 22.29
N HIS A 33 4.81 -7.93 21.47
CA HIS A 33 4.52 -9.35 21.65
C HIS A 33 5.78 -10.22 21.54
N MET A 34 5.88 -11.26 22.38
CA MET A 34 7.07 -12.13 22.44
C MET A 34 7.35 -12.86 21.11
N ASP A 35 6.31 -13.28 20.39
CA ASP A 35 6.48 -13.88 19.06
C ASP A 35 7.07 -12.93 18.02
N VAL A 36 6.87 -11.61 18.17
CA VAL A 36 7.49 -10.60 17.29
C VAL A 36 8.99 -10.52 17.56
N LYS A 37 9.39 -10.57 18.83
CA LYS A 37 10.82 -10.67 19.21
C LYS A 37 11.45 -11.94 18.64
N ARG A 38 10.79 -13.09 18.85
CA ARG A 38 11.25 -14.39 18.34
C ARG A 38 11.36 -14.42 16.81
N PHE A 39 10.42 -13.77 16.12
CA PHE A 39 10.47 -13.61 14.67
C PHE A 39 11.71 -12.84 14.22
N VAL A 40 12.02 -11.70 14.86
CA VAL A 40 13.22 -10.92 14.52
C VAL A 40 14.50 -11.69 14.79
N GLU A 41 14.54 -12.48 15.86
CA GLU A 41 15.70 -13.30 16.23
C GLU A 41 15.92 -14.49 15.29
N THR A 42 14.84 -15.13 14.82
CA THR A 42 14.91 -16.41 14.08
C THR A 42 14.62 -16.30 12.59
N GLY A 43 14.05 -15.17 12.14
CA GLY A 43 13.48 -15.01 10.80
C GLY A 43 12.26 -15.87 10.52
N LYS A 44 11.69 -16.55 11.52
CA LYS A 44 10.56 -17.46 11.38
C LYS A 44 9.37 -16.99 12.21
N ILE A 45 8.21 -16.93 11.57
CA ILE A 45 6.96 -16.62 12.26
C ILE A 45 6.47 -17.90 12.96
N PRO A 46 6.22 -17.89 14.27
CA PRO A 46 5.69 -19.05 14.96
C PRO A 46 4.32 -19.46 14.40
N THR A 47 4.13 -20.76 14.16
CA THR A 47 2.89 -21.30 13.63
C THR A 47 1.72 -20.98 14.56
N GLY A 48 0.65 -20.39 14.02
CA GLY A 48 -0.55 -20.02 14.80
C GLY A 48 -0.35 -18.85 15.76
N SER A 49 0.75 -18.08 15.61
CA SER A 49 0.97 -16.89 16.44
C SER A 49 -0.17 -15.88 16.25
N PRO A 50 -0.78 -15.39 17.35
CA PRO A 50 -1.80 -14.34 17.28
C PRO A 50 -1.20 -12.96 17.04
N ALA A 51 0.13 -12.82 17.01
CA ALA A 51 0.81 -11.54 16.88
C ALA A 51 0.86 -11.01 15.44
N PHE A 52 0.63 -11.89 14.46
CA PHE A 52 0.73 -11.59 13.05
C PHE A 52 -0.61 -11.86 12.38
N ILE A 53 -1.06 -10.90 11.57
CA ILE A 53 -2.30 -11.01 10.81
C ILE A 53 -2.02 -10.69 9.34
N PRO A 54 -2.71 -11.33 8.39
CA PRO A 54 -2.67 -10.91 6.99
C PRO A 54 -3.00 -9.43 6.83
N ALA A 55 -2.28 -8.74 5.94
CA ALA A 55 -2.37 -7.29 5.81
C ALA A 55 -3.81 -6.80 5.58
N LEU A 56 -4.58 -7.45 4.70
CA LEU A 56 -5.98 -7.07 4.48
C LEU A 56 -6.91 -7.43 5.65
N SER A 57 -6.63 -8.51 6.39
CA SER A 57 -7.39 -8.84 7.60
C SER A 57 -7.25 -7.78 8.69
N SER A 58 -6.18 -6.98 8.67
CA SER A 58 -6.02 -5.83 9.58
C SER A 58 -7.03 -4.70 9.33
N LEU A 59 -7.70 -4.70 8.18
CA LEU A 59 -8.68 -3.67 7.79
C LEU A 59 -10.12 -4.01 8.23
N VAL A 60 -10.33 -5.09 8.99
CA VAL A 60 -11.67 -5.58 9.37
C VAL A 60 -12.55 -4.54 10.08
N ASN A 61 -11.95 -3.61 10.82
CA ASN A 61 -12.67 -2.54 11.52
C ASN A 61 -12.70 -1.21 10.73
N THR A 62 -12.54 -1.28 9.40
CA THR A 62 -12.57 -0.12 8.50
C THR A 62 -13.75 -0.21 7.54
N SER A 63 -13.99 0.86 6.78
CA SER A 63 -14.96 0.85 5.68
C SER A 63 -14.51 0.05 4.44
N ALA A 64 -13.27 -0.45 4.39
CA ALA A 64 -12.79 -1.23 3.25
C ALA A 64 -13.03 -2.74 3.45
N GLU A 65 -14.04 -3.29 2.78
CA GLU A 65 -14.43 -4.69 2.90
C GLU A 65 -13.87 -5.57 1.77
N PHE A 66 -12.83 -6.35 2.07
CA PHE A 66 -12.22 -7.29 1.13
C PHE A 66 -12.79 -8.71 1.31
N HIS A 67 -13.96 -8.99 0.72
CA HIS A 67 -14.59 -10.33 0.80
C HIS A 67 -13.73 -11.45 0.21
N GLU A 68 -12.88 -11.13 -0.77
CA GLU A 68 -11.94 -12.06 -1.39
C GLU A 68 -10.50 -11.86 -0.90
N GLY A 69 -10.32 -11.36 0.33
CA GLY A 69 -9.01 -11.11 0.94
C GLY A 69 -8.12 -12.37 1.03
N GLY A 70 -8.70 -13.57 1.02
CA GLY A 70 -7.96 -14.84 0.95
C GLY A 70 -7.22 -15.08 -0.37
N GLN A 71 -7.62 -14.41 -1.45
CA GLN A 71 -6.98 -14.49 -2.76
C GLN A 71 -5.72 -13.61 -2.85
N TRP A 72 -5.54 -12.71 -1.89
CA TRP A 72 -4.31 -11.95 -1.72
C TRP A 72 -3.24 -12.80 -1.04
N SER A 73 -2.00 -12.35 -1.18
CA SER A 73 -0.83 -13.01 -0.62
C SER A 73 -0.90 -13.06 0.90
N GLN A 74 -0.80 -14.27 1.43
CA GLN A 74 -0.67 -14.52 2.86
C GLN A 74 0.76 -14.26 3.38
N ASN A 75 1.68 -13.85 2.49
CA ASN A 75 3.06 -13.51 2.83
C ASN A 75 3.25 -12.00 3.08
N ILE A 76 2.18 -11.20 3.08
CA ILE A 76 2.20 -9.82 3.56
C ILE A 76 1.41 -9.78 4.86
N LEU A 77 2.15 -9.65 5.95
CA LEU A 77 1.61 -9.67 7.30
C LEU A 77 1.83 -8.32 7.95
N VAL A 78 1.02 -8.02 8.95
CA VAL A 78 1.23 -6.89 9.85
C VAL A 78 1.21 -7.41 11.29
N THR A 79 1.85 -6.71 12.20
CA THR A 79 1.74 -7.01 13.63
C THR A 79 0.42 -6.50 14.20
N CYS A 80 -0.05 -7.13 15.27
CA CYS A 80 -1.23 -6.66 16.01
C CYS A 80 -1.03 -5.24 16.55
N ASP A 81 0.18 -4.89 17.00
CA ASP A 81 0.47 -3.51 17.41
C ASP A 81 0.36 -2.53 16.23
N PHE A 82 0.89 -2.87 15.05
CA PHE A 82 0.71 -2.06 13.85
C PHE A 82 -0.77 -1.82 13.53
N ALA A 83 -1.59 -2.87 13.56
CA ALA A 83 -2.99 -2.81 13.22
C ALA A 83 -3.84 -2.02 14.25
N ARG A 84 -3.48 -2.09 15.53
CA ARG A 84 -4.26 -1.48 16.63
C ARG A 84 -3.70 -0.13 17.04
N THR A 85 -4.30 0.94 16.53
CA THR A 85 -3.88 2.33 16.80
C THR A 85 -4.67 3.03 17.89
N VAL A 86 -5.96 2.76 17.94
CA VAL A 86 -6.92 3.34 18.88
C VAL A 86 -7.67 2.24 19.60
N ASP A 87 -8.22 2.56 20.77
CA ASP A 87 -9.08 1.65 21.49
C ASP A 87 -10.42 1.46 20.75
N THR A 88 -10.65 0.25 20.25
CA THR A 88 -11.85 -0.14 19.51
C THR A 88 -13.11 -0.12 20.35
N LEU A 89 -13.01 -0.08 21.69
CA LEU A 89 -14.17 0.13 22.56
C LEU A 89 -14.73 1.55 22.42
N THR A 90 -13.91 2.49 21.98
CA THR A 90 -14.25 3.93 21.88
C THR A 90 -14.47 4.41 20.45
N ALA A 91 -13.98 3.67 19.44
CA ALA A 91 -14.14 3.99 18.02
C ALA A 91 -14.96 2.92 17.28
N GLN A 92 -16.04 3.34 16.60
CA GLN A 92 -16.86 2.44 15.77
C GLN A 92 -16.16 2.00 14.48
N LYS A 93 -15.38 2.88 13.87
CA LYS A 93 -14.53 2.59 12.69
C LYS A 93 -13.18 3.26 12.87
N VAL A 94 -12.11 2.60 12.40
CA VAL A 94 -10.74 3.10 12.55
C VAL A 94 -10.16 3.71 11.27
N ASP A 95 -11.04 4.11 10.34
CA ASP A 95 -10.71 4.67 9.03
C ASP A 95 -9.67 5.79 9.14
N ASP A 96 -9.88 6.72 10.09
CA ASP A 96 -9.05 7.89 10.32
C ASP A 96 -7.73 7.62 11.07
N TYR A 97 -7.49 6.38 11.49
CA TYR A 97 -6.38 6.02 12.38
C TYR A 97 -5.45 4.96 11.79
N LEU A 98 -5.57 4.64 10.50
CA LEU A 98 -4.62 3.75 9.81
C LEU A 98 -3.18 4.28 9.88
N ARG A 99 -2.23 3.41 10.24
CA ARG A 99 -0.79 3.74 10.22
C ARG A 99 -0.25 3.72 8.78
N PRO A 100 0.70 4.61 8.47
CA PRO A 100 1.46 4.52 7.24
C PRO A 100 2.35 3.26 7.27
N VAL A 101 2.45 2.59 6.13
CA VAL A 101 3.36 1.44 5.97
C VAL A 101 4.75 2.03 5.74
N ASN A 102 5.57 2.08 6.79
CA ASN A 102 6.93 2.65 6.71
C ASN A 102 8.04 1.63 7.04
N TRP A 103 7.73 0.65 7.88
CA TRP A 103 8.70 -0.27 8.46
C TRP A 103 8.36 -1.68 8.03
N VAL A 104 9.05 -2.18 7.01
CA VAL A 104 8.79 -3.51 6.44
C VAL A 104 9.98 -4.40 6.74
N ILE A 105 9.79 -5.44 7.54
CA ILE A 105 10.78 -6.50 7.70
C ILE A 105 10.58 -7.53 6.58
N SER A 106 11.65 -7.82 5.85
CA SER A 106 11.76 -8.88 4.86
C SER A 106 12.53 -10.06 5.43
N THR A 107 12.01 -11.28 5.23
CA THR A 107 12.73 -12.51 5.51
C THR A 107 12.56 -13.54 4.40
N ASN A 108 13.62 -14.31 4.17
CA ASN A 108 13.69 -15.39 3.17
C ASN A 108 14.07 -16.73 3.81
N VAL A 109 13.95 -16.87 5.14
CA VAL A 109 14.32 -18.12 5.86
C VAL A 109 13.32 -19.26 5.57
N GLY A 110 12.10 -18.92 5.19
CA GLY A 110 11.06 -19.87 4.80
C GLY A 110 11.17 -20.36 3.35
N ARG A 111 10.15 -21.09 2.88
CA ARG A 111 10.05 -21.53 1.48
C ARG A 111 9.81 -20.37 0.51
N SER A 112 9.26 -19.27 1.01
CA SER A 112 8.90 -18.09 0.22
C SER A 112 9.23 -16.83 1.02
N PRO A 113 9.58 -15.71 0.34
CA PRO A 113 9.75 -14.42 0.98
C PRO A 113 8.49 -13.97 1.72
N VAL A 114 8.67 -13.46 2.93
CA VAL A 114 7.61 -12.89 3.76
C VAL A 114 7.96 -11.45 4.11
N LEU A 115 6.96 -10.58 4.00
CA LEU A 115 7.03 -9.18 4.38
C LEU A 115 6.13 -8.97 5.60
N VAL A 116 6.70 -8.41 6.66
CA VAL A 116 5.97 -8.06 7.88
C VAL A 116 6.05 -6.56 8.11
N VAL A 117 4.92 -5.89 8.24
CA VAL A 117 4.86 -4.48 8.61
C VAL A 117 4.73 -4.35 10.13
N LEU A 118 5.62 -3.55 10.73
CA LEU A 118 5.65 -3.34 12.18
C LEU A 118 5.35 -1.89 12.53
N SER A 119 4.96 -1.68 13.79
CA SER A 119 4.74 -0.34 14.29
C SER A 119 6.03 0.42 14.59
N PRO A 120 5.97 1.76 14.65
CA PRO A 120 7.10 2.56 15.14
C PRO A 120 7.57 2.16 16.55
N ASN A 121 6.65 1.77 17.44
CA ASN A 121 6.97 1.37 18.81
C ASN A 121 7.76 0.06 18.84
N GLU A 122 7.28 -0.97 18.13
CA GLU A 122 7.98 -2.24 18.00
C GLU A 122 9.36 -2.05 17.35
N MET A 123 9.43 -1.23 16.28
CA MET A 123 10.68 -0.92 15.62
C MET A 123 11.71 -0.27 16.54
N ASN A 124 11.29 0.70 17.35
CA ASN A 124 12.20 1.37 18.27
C ASN A 124 12.85 0.39 19.27
N ALA A 125 12.08 -0.58 19.75
CA ALA A 125 12.58 -1.61 20.66
C ALA A 125 13.43 -2.69 19.96
N LEU A 126 13.09 -3.07 18.73
CA LEU A 126 13.71 -4.19 18.01
C LEU A 126 14.93 -3.77 17.17
N LEU A 127 15.10 -2.49 16.87
CA LEU A 127 16.17 -1.99 16.00
C LEU A 127 17.58 -2.47 16.37
N PRO A 128 17.98 -2.54 17.66
CA PRO A 128 19.29 -3.08 18.04
C PRO A 128 19.48 -4.54 17.60
N VAL A 129 18.46 -5.38 17.76
CA VAL A 129 18.49 -6.81 17.38
C VAL A 129 18.49 -6.97 15.86
N ILE A 130 17.68 -6.17 15.16
CA ILE A 130 17.61 -6.17 13.70
C ILE A 130 18.98 -5.83 13.09
N ARG A 131 19.68 -4.83 13.64
CA ARG A 131 21.00 -4.40 13.15
C ARG A 131 22.05 -5.51 13.14
N THR A 132 21.96 -6.44 14.08
CA THR A 132 22.88 -7.58 14.20
C THR A 132 22.33 -8.87 13.58
N SER A 133 21.13 -8.82 12.99
CA SER A 133 20.49 -10.00 12.42
C SER A 133 21.14 -10.42 11.11
N ASN A 134 21.12 -11.72 10.83
CA ASN A 134 21.47 -12.32 9.55
C ASN A 134 20.27 -13.06 8.90
N VAL A 135 19.09 -12.98 9.51
CA VAL A 135 17.89 -13.72 9.11
C VAL A 135 16.72 -12.82 8.72
N VAL A 136 16.72 -11.58 9.20
CA VAL A 136 15.74 -10.55 8.84
C VAL A 136 16.43 -9.29 8.35
N ARG A 137 15.73 -8.53 7.52
CA ARG A 137 16.17 -7.22 7.04
C ARG A 137 15.02 -6.23 7.17
N LEU A 138 15.24 -5.15 7.89
CA LEU A 138 14.36 -3.98 7.85
C LEU A 138 14.58 -3.23 6.54
N CYS A 139 13.51 -2.99 5.81
CA CYS A 139 13.41 -2.14 4.64
C CYS A 139 12.57 -0.91 5.04
N ILE A 140 13.17 0.27 4.97
CA ILE A 140 12.42 1.52 5.04
C ILE A 140 11.66 1.65 3.74
N TYR A 141 10.36 1.83 3.87
CA TYR A 141 9.45 1.88 2.75
C TYR A 141 8.58 3.13 2.86
N THR A 142 8.14 3.63 1.72
CA THR A 142 7.15 4.69 1.66
C THR A 142 6.42 4.59 0.33
N PRO A 143 5.07 4.59 0.33
CA PRO A 143 4.30 4.49 -0.91
C PRO A 143 4.52 5.74 -1.77
N ARG A 144 4.74 5.56 -3.07
CA ARG A 144 4.91 6.67 -4.02
C ARG A 144 3.62 7.49 -4.14
N SER A 145 3.56 8.61 -3.41
CA SER A 145 2.36 9.45 -3.29
C SER A 145 2.32 10.64 -4.25
N THR A 146 3.48 11.00 -4.84
CA THR A 146 3.60 12.03 -5.88
C THR A 146 4.41 11.50 -7.05
N LYS A 147 4.22 12.08 -8.25
CA LYS A 147 4.97 11.69 -9.46
C LYS A 147 6.48 11.92 -9.29
N THR A 148 6.88 13.00 -8.61
CA THR A 148 8.29 13.37 -8.42
C THR A 148 9.03 12.55 -7.38
N MET A 149 8.32 11.78 -6.56
CA MET A 149 8.93 10.96 -5.52
C MET A 149 9.65 9.76 -6.15
N GLN A 150 10.88 9.49 -5.71
CA GLN A 150 11.62 8.30 -6.11
C GLN A 150 10.85 7.03 -5.71
N ALA A 151 10.78 6.08 -6.63
CA ALA A 151 10.11 4.82 -6.37
C ALA A 151 10.89 4.00 -5.31
N CYS A 152 10.16 3.51 -4.30
CA CYS A 152 10.71 2.72 -3.18
C CYS A 152 10.16 1.27 -3.20
N ASP A 153 9.60 0.87 -4.33
CA ASP A 153 8.93 -0.40 -4.56
C ASP A 153 9.91 -1.56 -4.75
N ASP A 154 11.21 -1.31 -4.81
CA ASP A 154 12.24 -2.35 -4.76
C ASP A 154 12.65 -2.77 -3.34
N LEU A 155 12.13 -2.06 -2.31
CA LEU A 155 12.49 -2.22 -0.90
C LEU A 155 13.99 -2.06 -0.64
N ARG A 156 14.66 -1.17 -1.38
CA ARG A 156 16.10 -0.89 -1.25
C ARG A 156 16.45 0.53 -0.85
N LEU A 157 15.45 1.42 -0.66
CA LEU A 157 15.68 2.81 -0.27
C LEU A 157 16.66 2.93 0.91
N TYR A 158 16.38 2.21 1.99
CA TYR A 158 17.29 2.08 3.12
C TYR A 158 17.05 0.76 3.84
N CYS A 159 18.11 -0.05 3.98
CA CYS A 159 18.02 -1.40 4.53
C CYS A 159 18.95 -1.58 5.72
N VAL A 160 18.45 -2.25 6.77
CA VAL A 160 19.20 -2.58 7.98
C VAL A 160 18.96 -4.05 8.35
N PRO A 161 20.01 -4.89 8.45
CA PRO A 161 21.38 -4.61 8.07
C PRO A 161 21.54 -4.46 6.55
N SER A 162 22.66 -3.87 6.11
CA SER A 162 23.02 -3.86 4.70
C SER A 162 23.54 -5.24 4.31
N MET A 163 22.64 -6.09 3.81
CA MET A 163 22.96 -7.47 3.46
C MET A 163 22.28 -7.87 2.15
N PRO A 164 22.93 -8.70 1.31
CA PRO A 164 22.32 -9.24 0.10
C PRO A 164 21.17 -10.15 0.50
N GLN A 165 19.95 -9.80 0.09
CA GLN A 165 18.80 -10.70 0.13
C GLN A 165 18.16 -10.75 -1.24
N LEU A 166 17.59 -11.91 -1.56
CA LEU A 166 16.74 -12.10 -2.72
C LEU A 166 15.62 -11.05 -2.69
N ALA A 167 15.44 -10.36 -3.83
CA ALA A 167 14.34 -9.43 -3.98
C ALA A 167 13.01 -10.19 -3.87
N PRO A 168 12.01 -9.65 -3.15
CA PRO A 168 10.70 -10.26 -3.14
C PRO A 168 10.09 -10.32 -4.55
N PRO A 169 9.23 -11.31 -4.85
CA PRO A 169 8.54 -11.39 -6.13
C PRO A 169 7.74 -10.12 -6.42
N GLU A 170 7.66 -9.73 -7.70
CA GLU A 170 6.95 -8.51 -8.11
C GLU A 170 5.48 -8.52 -7.70
N SER A 171 4.83 -9.70 -7.72
CA SER A 171 3.45 -9.85 -7.25
C SER A 171 3.28 -9.51 -5.76
N LEU A 172 4.27 -9.82 -4.93
CA LEU A 172 4.26 -9.49 -3.50
C LEU A 172 4.44 -7.98 -3.30
N ILE A 173 5.36 -7.37 -4.05
CA ILE A 173 5.57 -5.92 -4.06
C ILE A 173 4.33 -5.17 -4.55
N CYS A 174 3.70 -5.64 -5.61
CA CYS A 174 2.48 -5.06 -6.18
C CYS A 174 1.38 -4.98 -5.11
N GLN A 175 1.16 -6.08 -4.39
CA GLN A 175 0.17 -6.16 -3.32
C GLN A 175 0.55 -5.32 -2.09
N LEU A 176 1.83 -5.27 -1.71
CA LEU A 176 2.31 -4.35 -0.66
C LEU A 176 2.02 -2.89 -1.02
N ASN A 177 2.31 -2.50 -2.27
CA ASN A 177 2.07 -1.14 -2.77
C ASN A 177 0.59 -0.78 -2.74
N MET A 178 -0.29 -1.71 -3.12
CA MET A 178 -1.75 -1.52 -3.02
C MET A 178 -2.19 -1.39 -1.56
N PHE A 179 -1.73 -2.29 -0.68
CA PHE A 179 -2.03 -2.22 0.74
C PHE A 179 -1.56 -0.90 1.37
N ALA A 180 -0.40 -0.39 0.95
CA ALA A 180 0.19 0.84 1.44
C ALA A 180 -0.40 2.12 0.83
N GLY A 181 -1.23 2.03 -0.21
CA GLY A 181 -1.85 3.19 -0.86
C GLY A 181 -0.92 3.95 -1.81
N GLN A 182 -0.02 3.25 -2.50
CA GLN A 182 0.83 3.84 -3.52
C GLN A 182 0.00 4.35 -4.71
N LEU A 183 0.23 5.60 -5.12
CA LEU A 183 -0.57 6.28 -6.14
C LEU A 183 0.01 6.22 -7.55
N TYR A 184 1.34 6.09 -7.65
CA TYR A 184 2.07 6.08 -8.92
C TYR A 184 2.90 4.81 -9.05
N PHE A 185 2.88 4.20 -10.22
CA PHE A 185 3.76 3.10 -10.57
C PHE A 185 5.13 3.62 -11.00
N SER A 186 6.16 2.79 -10.85
CA SER A 186 7.53 3.07 -11.30
C SER A 186 7.70 2.92 -12.82
N SER A 187 6.91 2.06 -13.46
CA SER A 187 6.96 1.85 -14.91
C SER A 187 5.62 1.38 -15.47
N TYR A 188 5.48 1.41 -16.81
CA TYR A 188 4.29 0.93 -17.51
C TYR A 188 4.07 -0.58 -17.31
N GLU A 189 5.14 -1.36 -17.23
CA GLU A 189 5.10 -2.81 -16.98
C GLU A 189 4.51 -3.12 -15.61
N LYS A 190 4.84 -2.32 -14.58
CA LYS A 190 4.27 -2.47 -13.23
C LYS A 190 2.77 -2.18 -13.21
N TYR A 191 2.31 -1.27 -14.07
CA TYR A 191 0.89 -1.03 -14.29
C TYR A 191 0.21 -2.26 -14.92
N LEU A 192 0.77 -2.81 -16.01
CA LEU A 192 0.23 -4.01 -16.64
C LEU A 192 0.19 -5.20 -15.66
N HIS A 193 1.24 -5.36 -14.84
CA HIS A 193 1.25 -6.39 -13.80
C HIS A 193 0.14 -6.17 -12.76
N ALA A 194 -0.14 -4.93 -12.37
CA ALA A 194 -1.26 -4.61 -11.48
C ALA A 194 -2.62 -4.92 -12.12
N CYS A 195 -2.80 -4.60 -13.42
CA CYS A 195 -4.00 -4.96 -14.17
C CYS A 195 -4.16 -6.47 -14.31
N SER A 196 -3.07 -7.21 -14.54
CA SER A 196 -3.07 -8.67 -14.59
C SER A 196 -3.52 -9.28 -13.25
N PHE A 197 -2.94 -8.80 -12.14
CA PHE A 197 -3.32 -9.24 -10.79
C PHE A 197 -4.79 -8.95 -10.46
N LEU A 198 -5.28 -7.74 -10.78
CA LEU A 198 -6.64 -7.31 -10.47
C LEU A 198 -7.68 -7.80 -11.50
N GLY A 199 -7.27 -8.42 -12.60
CA GLY A 199 -8.17 -8.86 -13.67
C GLY A 199 -8.79 -7.70 -14.47
N LEU A 200 -8.04 -6.62 -14.72
CA LEU A 200 -8.54 -5.42 -15.38
C LEU A 200 -8.20 -5.36 -16.86
N ASN A 201 -9.06 -4.75 -17.65
CA ASN A 201 -8.75 -4.40 -19.03
C ASN A 201 -7.56 -3.43 -19.09
N ALA A 202 -6.62 -3.70 -19.99
CA ALA A 202 -5.49 -2.83 -20.26
C ALA A 202 -5.01 -3.04 -21.71
N PRO A 203 -4.14 -2.15 -22.24
CA PRO A 203 -3.81 -2.13 -23.67
C PRO A 203 -3.09 -3.39 -24.18
N ASP A 204 -2.63 -4.28 -23.30
CA ASP A 204 -1.98 -5.55 -23.65
C ASP A 204 -2.96 -6.65 -24.13
N LEU A 205 -4.27 -6.41 -24.05
CA LEU A 205 -5.28 -7.41 -24.41
C LEU A 205 -5.70 -7.35 -25.88
N GLU A 206 -5.50 -6.23 -26.58
CA GLU A 206 -5.74 -6.02 -28.03
C GLU A 206 -6.99 -6.72 -28.59
N ASP A 207 -8.10 -6.75 -27.84
CA ASP A 207 -9.34 -7.44 -28.18
C ASP A 207 -10.53 -6.46 -28.08
N GLU A 208 -11.11 -6.12 -29.23
CA GLU A 208 -12.23 -5.18 -29.34
C GLU A 208 -13.57 -5.80 -28.89
N ASP A 209 -13.67 -7.14 -28.90
CA ASP A 209 -14.89 -7.87 -28.50
C ASP A 209 -14.85 -8.28 -27.02
N LEU A 210 -13.84 -7.83 -26.26
CA LEU A 210 -13.67 -8.17 -24.85
C LEU A 210 -14.82 -7.62 -23.99
N ILE A 211 -15.55 -8.53 -23.36
CA ILE A 211 -16.63 -8.19 -22.43
C ILE A 211 -16.01 -7.78 -21.08
N VAL A 212 -16.19 -6.52 -20.72
CA VAL A 212 -15.68 -5.90 -19.48
C VAL A 212 -16.80 -5.25 -18.69
N ASP A 213 -16.68 -5.29 -17.36
CA ASP A 213 -17.55 -4.52 -16.47
C ASP A 213 -17.29 -3.02 -16.61
N SER A 214 -18.22 -2.20 -16.11
CA SER A 214 -18.14 -0.73 -16.17
C SER A 214 -16.89 -0.11 -15.51
N ASP A 215 -16.24 -0.84 -14.61
CA ASP A 215 -15.01 -0.43 -13.94
C ASP A 215 -13.74 -1.04 -14.55
N GLY A 216 -13.90 -1.75 -15.67
CA GLY A 216 -12.84 -2.41 -16.42
C GLY A 216 -12.49 -3.82 -15.92
N PHE A 217 -13.18 -4.37 -14.92
CA PHE A 217 -12.94 -5.75 -14.48
C PHE A 217 -13.41 -6.77 -15.52
N ILE A 218 -12.65 -7.87 -15.67
CA ILE A 218 -12.94 -8.98 -16.58
C ILE A 218 -13.37 -10.19 -15.75
N GLY A 219 -14.64 -10.56 -15.91
CA GLY A 219 -15.24 -11.78 -15.34
C GLY A 219 -14.47 -13.03 -15.74
N GLU A 220 -14.51 -14.07 -14.90
CA GLU A 220 -13.71 -15.29 -15.05
C GLU A 220 -13.92 -15.97 -16.42
N GLU A 221 -15.14 -15.95 -16.92
CA GLU A 221 -15.55 -16.52 -18.21
C GLU A 221 -15.01 -15.77 -19.44
N ASN A 222 -14.63 -14.49 -19.28
CA ASN A 222 -14.15 -13.62 -20.35
C ASN A 222 -12.63 -13.39 -20.28
N ARG A 223 -11.91 -14.10 -19.40
CA ARG A 223 -10.47 -13.91 -19.21
C ARG A 223 -9.65 -14.47 -20.36
N LEU A 224 -8.88 -13.57 -20.98
CA LEU A 224 -7.81 -13.91 -21.88
C LEU A 224 -6.56 -14.41 -21.11
N SER A 225 -5.62 -15.01 -21.83
CA SER A 225 -4.38 -15.59 -21.27
C SER A 225 -3.62 -14.65 -20.33
N ALA A 226 -3.53 -13.36 -20.66
CA ALA A 226 -2.85 -12.34 -19.85
C ALA A 226 -3.56 -11.98 -18.53
N ARG A 227 -4.80 -12.47 -18.32
CA ARG A 227 -5.60 -12.32 -17.09
C ARG A 227 -5.89 -13.62 -16.37
N MET A 228 -5.41 -14.76 -16.87
CA MET A 228 -5.62 -16.07 -16.24
C MET A 228 -4.99 -16.20 -14.84
N SER A 229 -4.03 -15.35 -14.51
CA SER A 229 -3.41 -15.26 -13.18
C SER A 229 -4.32 -14.60 -12.14
N CYS A 230 -5.36 -13.86 -12.55
CA CYS A 230 -6.32 -13.26 -11.64
C CYS A 230 -7.19 -14.36 -11.03
N SER A 231 -7.26 -14.36 -9.69
CA SER A 231 -8.01 -15.34 -8.90
C SER A 231 -9.28 -14.77 -8.28
N PHE A 232 -9.59 -13.50 -8.55
CA PHE A 232 -10.78 -12.81 -8.03
C PHE A 232 -12.02 -13.20 -8.84
N LYS A 233 -13.19 -13.27 -8.20
CA LYS A 233 -14.48 -13.44 -8.89
C LYS A 233 -15.22 -12.13 -9.04
N ARG A 234 -14.82 -11.11 -8.29
CA ARG A 234 -15.42 -9.78 -8.28
C ARG A 234 -14.32 -8.72 -8.36
N SER A 235 -14.68 -7.56 -8.91
CA SER A 235 -13.79 -6.40 -8.91
C SER A 235 -13.34 -6.04 -7.49
N GLN A 236 -12.02 -5.86 -7.33
CA GLN A 236 -11.41 -5.40 -6.09
C GLN A 236 -11.28 -3.87 -6.04
N LEU A 237 -11.71 -3.15 -7.10
CA LEU A 237 -11.62 -1.69 -7.15
C LEU A 237 -12.46 -0.98 -6.08
N PRO A 238 -13.70 -1.42 -5.74
CA PRO A 238 -14.49 -0.76 -4.69
C PRO A 238 -13.81 -0.74 -3.30
N PRO A 239 -13.34 -1.86 -2.72
CA PRO A 239 -12.64 -1.81 -1.43
C PRO A 239 -11.28 -1.11 -1.52
N LEU A 240 -10.59 -1.17 -2.68
CA LEU A 240 -9.37 -0.38 -2.89
C LEU A 240 -9.65 1.12 -2.89
N LYS A 241 -10.76 1.61 -3.48
CA LYS A 241 -11.16 3.02 -3.39
C LYS A 241 -11.31 3.47 -1.95
N GLN A 242 -11.96 2.66 -1.11
CA GLN A 242 -12.12 2.96 0.32
C GLN A 242 -10.76 3.04 1.01
N LEU A 243 -9.89 2.03 0.82
CA LEU A 243 -8.55 2.01 1.39
C LEU A 243 -7.72 3.24 1.00
N PHE A 244 -7.74 3.59 -0.29
CA PHE A 244 -6.98 4.73 -0.80
C PHE A 244 -7.57 6.05 -0.28
N GLY A 245 -8.90 6.19 -0.23
CA GLY A 245 -9.56 7.33 0.40
C GLY A 245 -9.11 7.54 1.85
N MET A 246 -9.11 6.48 2.66
CA MET A 246 -8.66 6.53 4.05
C MET A 246 -7.20 6.95 4.17
N ARG A 247 -6.30 6.35 3.38
CA ARG A 247 -4.87 6.68 3.39
C ARG A 247 -4.58 8.09 2.87
N ARG A 248 -5.46 8.65 2.06
CA ARG A 248 -5.36 10.02 1.53
C ARG A 248 -6.01 11.07 2.41
N ARG A 249 -6.77 10.69 3.44
CA ARG A 249 -7.38 11.62 4.42
C ARG A 249 -8.15 12.75 3.73
N GLY A 250 -8.99 12.42 2.76
CA GLY A 250 -9.78 13.40 2.00
C GLY A 250 -9.04 14.11 0.87
N MET A 251 -7.71 13.93 0.72
CA MET A 251 -6.99 14.48 -0.43
C MET A 251 -7.35 13.72 -1.70
N SER A 252 -7.78 14.45 -2.75
CA SER A 252 -8.02 13.85 -4.06
C SER A 252 -6.77 13.12 -4.58
N TYR A 253 -7.00 11.97 -5.20
CA TYR A 253 -5.99 11.17 -5.89
C TYR A 253 -6.42 10.79 -7.30
N SER A 254 -7.54 11.31 -7.80
CA SER A 254 -8.07 11.03 -9.14
C SER A 254 -7.07 11.24 -10.29
N PRO A 255 -6.17 12.24 -10.29
CA PRO A 255 -5.24 12.43 -11.42
C PRO A 255 -4.04 11.45 -11.41
N THR A 256 -3.85 10.66 -10.34
CA THR A 256 -2.73 9.72 -10.22
C THR A 256 -2.97 8.47 -11.07
N HIS A 257 -1.95 7.62 -11.25
CA HIS A 257 -2.09 6.38 -12.00
C HIS A 257 -3.15 5.47 -11.36
N LEU A 258 -3.04 5.23 -10.05
CA LEU A 258 -4.04 4.43 -9.33
C LEU A 258 -5.40 5.14 -9.27
N GLY A 259 -5.44 6.46 -9.19
CA GLY A 259 -6.68 7.22 -9.25
C GLY A 259 -7.45 6.95 -10.54
N LYS A 260 -6.77 7.05 -11.68
CA LYS A 260 -7.35 6.75 -13.00
C LYS A 260 -7.84 5.30 -13.08
N ILE A 261 -7.00 4.32 -12.69
CA ILE A 261 -7.35 2.89 -12.73
C ILE A 261 -8.55 2.56 -11.85
N LEU A 262 -8.58 3.07 -10.61
CA LEU A 262 -9.69 2.82 -9.70
C LEU A 262 -11.00 3.38 -10.29
N HIS A 263 -10.96 4.43 -11.10
CA HIS A 263 -12.13 4.96 -11.81
C HIS A 263 -12.34 4.36 -13.21
N GLY A 264 -11.79 3.17 -13.49
CA GLY A 264 -12.00 2.44 -14.73
C GLY A 264 -11.29 3.02 -15.96
N ARG A 265 -10.33 3.94 -15.76
CA ARG A 265 -9.57 4.51 -16.88
C ARG A 265 -8.36 3.63 -17.21
N ILE A 266 -8.21 3.35 -18.49
CA ILE A 266 -7.05 2.66 -19.06
C ILE A 266 -5.91 3.67 -19.20
N LEU A 267 -4.71 3.28 -18.76
CA LEU A 267 -3.49 4.08 -18.93
C LEU A 267 -2.73 3.63 -20.18
N THR A 268 -2.07 4.58 -20.83
CA THR A 268 -1.16 4.34 -21.96
C THR A 268 0.29 4.60 -21.54
N LYS A 269 1.24 4.35 -22.45
CA LYS A 269 2.65 4.66 -22.20
C LYS A 269 2.89 6.16 -21.97
N GLU A 270 2.03 7.04 -22.52
CA GLU A 270 2.15 8.48 -22.37
C GLU A 270 1.92 8.96 -20.94
N ASP A 271 1.10 8.25 -20.17
CA ASP A 271 0.87 8.55 -18.75
C ASP A 271 2.15 8.41 -17.90
N PHE A 272 3.18 7.74 -18.43
CA PHE A 272 4.44 7.44 -17.76
C PHE A 272 5.60 8.29 -18.27
N LEU A 273 5.37 9.14 -19.27
CA LEU A 273 6.35 10.12 -19.72
C LEU A 273 6.39 11.27 -18.71
N ASP A 274 7.58 11.78 -18.41
CA ASP A 274 7.79 12.85 -17.43
C ASP A 274 7.20 14.18 -17.86
#